data_AF-A0A933LP92-F1
#
_entry.id   AF-A0A933LP92-F1
#
_cell.length_a   1.000
_cell.length_b   1.000
_cell.length_c   1.000
_cell.angle_alpha   90.00
_cell.angle_beta   90.00
_cell.angle_gamma   90.00
#
_symmetry.space_group_name_H-M   'P 1'
#
loop_
_entity.id
_entity.type
_entity.pdbx_description
1 polymer ?
#
loop_
_entity_poly.entity_id
_entity_poly.type
_entity_poly.pdbx_seq_one_letter_code
_entity_poly.pdbx_strand_id
1 'polypeptide(L)'
;MTRHCCCHGPELTVSRRTFAFGLVGGLVSACSAMTRTMTAAQVPLVDFHAHLQKHISAEEIVAYMDRSNVARTVLMALYYGDRGGAVNDGEGTDEQAVDYAGRFPTRFVPFVGMQRGILVNRRRWTHPDGIAEGLLEETEGKLKTGRFFGMGEFMLRFYPYTTELGIVAVSDMDFPADSPLMRQFAGLSARYRVPMIIHCEAEPEAAARMVRLIELHPEAIIVWAHNCGRSSASQIREWLSRHPNLYADLGLMVSRGGGYGTYWPRRTPWMHLVVTDDGTLLPEMKALFEAFPERFFLGNDRAHARAWIYHPYLSERWRLLLSQLSPDTARKIASENAERMLRRQ
;
A
#
# COMPACT_ATOMS: atom_id res chain seq x y z
N MET A 1 96.62 43.82 22.98
CA MET A 1 96.98 44.14 21.57
C MET A 1 95.70 44.43 20.79
N THR A 2 95.82 45.13 19.66
CA THR A 2 94.88 45.33 18.51
C THR A 2 93.65 44.39 18.37
N ARG A 3 92.48 44.78 17.79
CA ARG A 3 91.98 46.05 17.18
C ARG A 3 90.44 46.00 16.97
N HIS A 4 89.79 47.18 16.90
CA HIS A 4 88.53 47.59 16.21
C HIS A 4 87.28 46.65 16.12
N CYS A 5 86.07 47.02 16.58
CA CYS A 5 85.04 47.95 16.00
C CYS A 5 84.14 47.27 14.93
N CYS A 6 82.82 47.52 14.75
CA CYS A 6 81.83 48.47 15.33
C CYS A 6 80.41 47.77 15.33
N CYS A 7 79.21 48.33 15.59
CA CYS A 7 78.69 49.66 15.98
C CYS A 7 77.29 49.56 16.69
N HIS A 8 76.42 50.58 16.60
CA HIS A 8 75.04 50.72 17.12
C HIS A 8 73.96 50.32 16.06
N GLY A 9 72.62 50.29 16.24
CA GLY A 9 71.61 50.87 17.17
C GLY A 9 70.44 51.48 16.32
N PRO A 10 69.35 52.09 16.86
CA PRO A 10 68.88 52.27 18.25
C PRO A 10 67.36 51.97 18.49
N GLU A 11 66.86 52.27 19.71
CA GLU A 11 65.54 52.84 20.15
C GLU A 11 64.18 52.54 19.45
N LEU A 12 62.96 52.63 20.05
CA LEU A 12 62.31 52.71 21.38
C LEU A 12 61.04 53.60 21.29
N THR A 13 60.17 53.58 22.32
CA THR A 13 58.92 54.39 22.57
C THR A 13 57.59 53.81 22.04
N VAL A 14 56.39 54.01 22.64
CA VAL A 14 55.94 54.48 23.99
C VAL A 14 54.47 54.04 24.23
N SER A 15 54.00 53.97 25.50
CA SER A 15 52.63 54.28 26.01
C SER A 15 52.07 53.30 27.07
N ARG A 16 50.86 53.55 27.61
CA ARG A 16 50.41 53.13 28.97
C ARG A 16 48.95 52.65 29.09
N ARG A 17 48.80 51.57 29.89
CA ARG A 17 47.75 51.29 30.92
C ARG A 17 46.31 50.84 30.55
N THR A 18 45.80 50.01 31.47
CA THR A 18 44.41 49.81 31.98
C THR A 18 43.46 48.75 31.36
N PHE A 19 43.29 47.66 32.12
CA PHE A 19 42.07 46.88 32.44
C PHE A 19 40.92 46.70 31.42
N ALA A 20 40.55 45.43 31.19
CA ALA A 20 39.17 44.98 30.98
C ALA A 20 38.99 43.54 31.53
N PHE A 21 37.77 43.19 31.98
CA PHE A 21 37.42 41.82 32.39
C PHE A 21 37.17 40.93 31.15
N GLY A 22 37.69 39.70 31.16
CA GLY A 22 37.42 38.72 30.11
C GLY A 22 36.18 37.87 30.41
N LEU A 23 35.11 38.04 29.63
CA LEU A 23 33.96 37.14 29.64
C LEU A 23 34.30 35.84 28.88
N VAL A 24 34.18 34.68 29.53
CA VAL A 24 34.32 33.38 28.85
C VAL A 24 32.99 33.00 28.19
N GLY A 25 32.79 33.48 26.97
CA GLY A 25 31.63 33.15 26.14
C GLY A 25 31.73 31.75 25.53
N GLY A 26 31.20 30.74 26.22
CA GLY A 26 31.10 29.39 25.67
C GLY A 26 30.03 29.28 24.59
N LEU A 27 30.42 29.05 23.33
CA LEU A 27 29.47 28.72 22.27
C LEU A 27 28.93 27.30 22.46
N VAL A 28 27.77 27.18 23.11
CA VAL A 28 26.93 25.98 22.98
C VAL A 28 26.37 25.97 21.57
N SER A 29 26.96 25.16 20.69
CA SER A 29 26.46 24.95 19.33
C SER A 29 25.16 24.15 19.39
N ALA A 30 24.03 24.85 19.48
CA ALA A 30 22.72 24.24 19.44
C ALA A 30 22.44 23.72 18.02
N CYS A 31 22.74 22.42 17.80
CA CYS A 31 22.24 21.67 16.65
C CYS A 31 20.72 21.51 16.76
N SER A 32 19.98 22.58 16.48
CA SER A 32 18.55 22.55 16.21
C SER A 32 18.34 21.72 14.95
N ALA A 33 18.13 20.42 15.15
CA ALA A 33 17.65 19.52 14.11
C ALA A 33 16.26 20.00 13.68
N MET A 34 16.21 20.87 12.67
CA MET A 34 14.97 21.22 12.01
C MET A 34 14.40 19.95 11.39
N THR A 35 13.45 19.33 12.08
CA THR A 35 12.55 18.31 11.54
C THR A 35 11.75 18.98 10.44
N ARG A 36 12.33 19.04 9.24
CA ARG A 36 11.74 19.69 8.07
C ARG A 36 10.46 18.94 7.73
N THR A 37 9.32 19.50 8.14
CA THR A 37 8.00 18.93 7.88
C THR A 37 7.81 18.78 6.38
N MET A 38 8.04 17.57 5.86
CA MET A 38 7.85 17.26 4.45
C MET A 38 6.38 17.49 4.13
N THR A 39 6.10 18.31 3.11
CA THR A 39 4.72 18.49 2.65
C THR A 39 4.22 17.17 2.04
N ALA A 40 2.90 16.96 2.01
CA ALA A 40 2.32 15.73 1.45
C ALA A 40 2.73 15.45 -0.01
N ALA A 41 3.19 16.47 -0.75
CA ALA A 41 3.77 16.31 -2.08
C ALA A 41 5.12 15.58 -2.09
N GLN A 42 5.95 15.76 -1.06
CA GLN A 42 7.32 15.23 -0.97
C GLN A 42 7.41 13.82 -0.38
N VAL A 43 6.40 13.37 0.37
CA VAL A 43 6.37 12.03 0.95
C VAL A 43 6.34 10.98 -0.19
N PRO A 44 7.29 10.04 -0.26
CA PRO A 44 7.23 8.95 -1.22
C PRO A 44 6.05 8.03 -0.88
N LEU A 45 5.26 7.68 -1.89
CA LEU A 45 4.13 6.77 -1.71
C LEU A 45 4.59 5.31 -1.86
N VAL A 46 3.92 4.38 -1.19
CA VAL A 46 4.01 2.94 -1.45
C VAL A 46 2.63 2.46 -1.90
N ASP A 47 2.57 1.91 -3.11
CA ASP A 47 1.36 1.34 -3.69
C ASP A 47 1.21 -0.12 -3.22
N PHE A 48 0.37 -0.34 -2.21
CA PHE A 48 0.20 -1.64 -1.57
C PHE A 48 -0.78 -2.57 -2.32
N HIS A 49 -1.44 -2.08 -3.37
CA HIS A 49 -2.44 -2.85 -4.11
C HIS A 49 -2.33 -2.54 -5.61
N ALA A 50 -1.61 -3.39 -6.36
CA ALA A 50 -1.61 -3.38 -7.82
C ALA A 50 -1.51 -4.81 -8.38
N HIS A 51 -2.06 -5.00 -9.59
CA HIS A 51 -2.00 -6.29 -10.29
C HIS A 51 -0.99 -6.25 -11.44
N LEU A 52 -0.47 -7.43 -11.78
CA LEU A 52 0.51 -7.63 -12.85
C LEU A 52 -0.09 -8.50 -13.95
N GLN A 53 -0.17 -7.93 -15.14
CA GLN A 53 -0.61 -8.57 -16.38
C GLN A 53 0.59 -8.90 -17.27
N LYS A 54 0.38 -9.71 -18.30
CA LYS A 54 1.46 -10.18 -19.17
C LYS A 54 2.18 -9.08 -19.95
N HIS A 55 1.44 -8.05 -20.38
CA HIS A 55 1.88 -7.16 -21.45
C HIS A 55 2.50 -5.82 -21.03
N ILE A 56 2.65 -5.53 -19.73
CA ILE A 56 3.38 -4.34 -19.24
C ILE A 56 4.75 -4.72 -18.68
N SER A 57 5.81 -4.02 -19.10
CA SER A 57 7.18 -4.25 -18.62
C SER A 57 7.46 -3.64 -17.23
N ALA A 58 8.49 -4.14 -16.56
CA ALA A 58 8.98 -3.59 -15.30
C ALA A 58 9.44 -2.14 -15.47
N GLU A 59 10.10 -1.86 -16.60
CA GLU A 59 10.61 -0.57 -17.04
C GLU A 59 9.49 0.47 -17.21
N GLU A 60 8.36 0.07 -17.82
CA GLU A 60 7.17 0.94 -17.95
C GLU A 60 6.55 1.26 -16.60
N ILE A 61 6.37 0.25 -15.73
CA ILE A 61 5.84 0.47 -14.38
C ILE A 61 6.76 1.42 -13.59
N VAL A 62 8.08 1.19 -13.61
CA VAL A 62 9.08 2.09 -13.00
C VAL A 62 8.94 3.52 -13.54
N ALA A 63 8.79 3.69 -14.86
CA ALA A 63 8.61 5.02 -15.44
C ALA A 63 7.29 5.70 -14.99
N TYR A 64 6.21 4.95 -14.75
CA TYR A 64 5.00 5.49 -14.11
C TYR A 64 5.21 5.83 -12.63
N MET A 65 5.90 4.98 -11.87
CA MET A 65 6.24 5.20 -10.47
C MET A 65 7.09 6.47 -10.30
N ASP A 66 8.12 6.65 -11.14
CA ASP A 66 9.06 7.79 -11.10
C ASP A 66 8.36 9.12 -11.41
N ARG A 67 7.54 9.18 -12.47
CA ARG A 67 6.66 10.33 -12.75
C ARG A 67 5.72 10.69 -11.60
N SER A 68 5.47 9.74 -10.71
CA SER A 68 4.48 9.84 -9.62
C SER A 68 5.10 10.00 -8.23
N ASN A 69 6.43 9.91 -8.09
CA ASN A 69 7.14 9.72 -6.82
C ASN A 69 6.50 8.61 -5.94
N VAL A 70 6.30 7.44 -6.55
CA VAL A 70 5.99 6.18 -5.84
C VAL A 70 7.30 5.42 -5.67
N ALA A 71 7.68 5.14 -4.43
CA ALA A 71 8.92 4.45 -4.11
C ALA A 71 8.82 2.96 -4.45
N ARG A 72 7.73 2.31 -4.02
CA ARG A 72 7.58 0.85 -4.07
C ARG A 72 6.14 0.44 -4.38
N THR A 73 5.98 -0.70 -5.03
CA THR A 73 4.69 -1.27 -5.44
C THR A 73 4.62 -2.76 -5.11
N VAL A 74 3.51 -3.18 -4.51
CA VAL A 74 3.11 -4.59 -4.39
C VAL A 74 2.52 -5.05 -5.72
N LEU A 75 3.01 -6.17 -6.25
CA LEU A 75 2.52 -6.77 -7.50
C LEU A 75 1.93 -8.15 -7.21
N MET A 76 0.63 -8.29 -7.49
CA MET A 76 -0.13 -9.55 -7.45
C MET A 76 -0.41 -10.02 -8.88
N ALA A 77 -0.06 -11.25 -9.24
CA ALA A 77 -0.24 -11.72 -10.62
C ALA A 77 -1.72 -11.94 -11.00
N LEU A 78 -2.11 -11.47 -12.18
CA LEU A 78 -3.43 -11.67 -12.77
C LEU A 78 -3.43 -12.91 -13.67
N TYR A 79 -3.93 -14.04 -13.14
CA TYR A 79 -4.07 -15.31 -13.85
C TYR A 79 -5.46 -15.43 -14.52
N TYR A 80 -5.88 -14.36 -15.21
CA TYR A 80 -7.06 -14.33 -16.09
C TYR A 80 -6.63 -13.98 -17.52
N GLY A 81 -6.77 -14.92 -18.46
CA GLY A 81 -6.52 -14.65 -19.87
C GLY A 81 -7.67 -13.93 -20.55
N ASP A 82 -7.40 -13.38 -21.74
CA ASP A 82 -8.41 -12.72 -22.56
C ASP A 82 -9.43 -13.75 -23.07
N ARG A 83 -10.60 -13.81 -22.44
CA ARG A 83 -11.66 -14.80 -22.68
C ARG A 83 -13.05 -14.17 -22.51
N GLY A 84 -14.03 -14.66 -23.26
CA GLY A 84 -15.43 -14.21 -23.13
C GLY A 84 -15.67 -12.72 -23.45
N GLY A 85 -14.75 -12.08 -24.18
CA GLY A 85 -14.78 -10.63 -24.43
C GLY A 85 -14.14 -9.77 -23.34
N ALA A 86 -13.66 -10.37 -22.24
CA ALA A 86 -12.84 -9.66 -21.25
C ALA A 86 -11.43 -9.37 -21.78
N VAL A 87 -10.91 -8.19 -21.44
CA VAL A 87 -9.62 -7.68 -21.90
C VAL A 87 -8.70 -7.50 -20.69
N ASN A 88 -7.95 -8.56 -20.38
CA ASN A 88 -7.13 -8.68 -19.18
C ASN A 88 -5.66 -8.29 -19.42
N ASP A 89 -5.29 -7.97 -20.67
CA ASP A 89 -3.92 -7.72 -21.09
C ASP A 89 -2.96 -8.91 -20.84
N GLY A 90 -3.52 -10.12 -20.97
CA GLY A 90 -2.83 -11.41 -20.87
C GLY A 90 -2.50 -11.88 -19.45
N GLU A 91 -2.46 -13.20 -19.25
CA GLU A 91 -2.12 -13.86 -17.97
C GLU A 91 -0.70 -13.49 -17.52
N GLY A 92 -0.61 -12.69 -16.45
CA GLY A 92 0.63 -12.44 -15.73
C GLY A 92 0.97 -13.60 -14.81
N THR A 93 2.18 -13.60 -14.23
CA THR A 93 2.63 -14.69 -13.34
C THR A 93 3.36 -14.17 -12.10
N ASP A 94 3.29 -14.95 -11.02
CA ASP A 94 4.05 -14.74 -9.80
C ASP A 94 5.56 -14.71 -10.08
N GLU A 95 5.99 -15.54 -11.02
CA GLU A 95 7.36 -15.64 -11.52
C GLU A 95 7.79 -14.36 -12.26
N GLN A 96 6.89 -13.71 -13.00
CA GLN A 96 7.11 -12.40 -13.62
C GLN A 96 7.23 -11.29 -12.55
N ALA A 97 6.39 -11.28 -11.51
CA ALA A 97 6.52 -10.34 -10.40
C ALA A 97 7.86 -10.49 -9.67
N VAL A 98 8.32 -11.75 -9.51
CA VAL A 98 9.61 -12.11 -8.92
C VAL A 98 10.80 -11.76 -9.81
N ASP A 99 10.70 -11.88 -11.14
CA ASP A 99 11.70 -11.34 -12.07
C ASP A 99 11.80 -9.80 -11.98
N TYR A 100 10.66 -9.13 -11.88
CA TYR A 100 10.60 -7.66 -11.82
C TYR A 100 11.27 -7.18 -10.53
N ALA A 101 11.01 -7.85 -9.40
CA ALA A 101 11.73 -7.63 -8.15
C ALA A 101 13.22 -8.05 -8.21
N GLY A 102 13.59 -8.99 -9.07
CA GLY A 102 15.00 -9.32 -9.34
C GLY A 102 15.74 -8.18 -10.06
N ARG A 103 15.10 -7.55 -11.04
CA ARG A 103 15.65 -6.41 -11.81
C ARG A 103 15.58 -5.08 -11.05
N PHE A 104 14.53 -4.87 -10.25
CA PHE A 104 14.27 -3.64 -9.50
C PHE A 104 13.89 -3.90 -8.02
N PRO A 105 14.83 -4.43 -7.19
CA PRO A 105 14.52 -4.94 -5.84
C PRO A 105 14.00 -3.91 -4.84
N THR A 106 14.32 -2.62 -5.04
CA THR A 106 13.78 -1.52 -4.23
C THR A 106 12.37 -1.12 -4.67
N ARG A 107 11.95 -1.42 -5.90
CA ARG A 107 10.70 -0.93 -6.51
C ARG A 107 9.55 -1.93 -6.41
N PHE A 108 9.81 -3.23 -6.51
CA PHE A 108 8.75 -4.25 -6.52
C PHE A 108 8.75 -5.18 -5.31
N VAL A 109 7.56 -5.68 -4.99
CA VAL A 109 7.25 -6.59 -3.89
C VAL A 109 6.29 -7.66 -4.40
N PRO A 110 6.75 -8.89 -4.68
CA PRO A 110 5.89 -9.95 -5.20
C PRO A 110 4.93 -10.46 -4.11
N PHE A 111 3.65 -10.57 -4.45
CA PHE A 111 2.63 -11.31 -3.68
C PHE A 111 2.14 -12.48 -4.55
N VAL A 112 1.75 -13.59 -3.93
CA VAL A 112 1.15 -14.73 -4.66
C VAL A 112 -0.23 -14.33 -5.19
N GLY A 113 -0.38 -14.27 -6.51
CA GLY A 113 -1.58 -13.83 -7.22
C GLY A 113 -2.76 -14.77 -7.02
N MET A 114 -3.89 -14.26 -6.52
CA MET A 114 -5.11 -15.04 -6.22
C MET A 114 -6.30 -14.76 -7.15
N GLN A 115 -6.19 -13.77 -8.04
CA GLN A 115 -7.11 -13.62 -9.15
C GLN A 115 -6.81 -14.71 -10.21
N ARG A 116 -7.28 -15.94 -9.94
CA ARG A 116 -6.98 -17.19 -10.68
C ARG A 116 -8.24 -17.86 -11.21
N GLY A 117 -8.22 -18.28 -12.47
CA GLY A 117 -9.36 -18.99 -13.09
C GLY A 117 -9.80 -20.29 -12.39
N ILE A 118 -8.96 -20.91 -11.56
CA ILE A 118 -9.35 -22.08 -10.73
C ILE A 118 -10.19 -21.72 -9.51
N LEU A 119 -10.22 -20.46 -9.06
CA LEU A 119 -10.96 -20.02 -7.88
C LEU A 119 -12.41 -19.56 -8.17
N VAL A 120 -12.82 -19.44 -9.44
CA VAL A 120 -14.22 -19.09 -9.80
C VAL A 120 -15.22 -20.23 -9.50
N ASN A 121 -14.74 -21.44 -9.18
CA ASN A 121 -15.60 -22.58 -8.89
C ASN A 121 -16.21 -22.49 -7.47
N ARG A 122 -17.48 -22.10 -7.37
CA ARG A 122 -18.21 -21.95 -6.09
C ARG A 122 -18.16 -23.18 -5.18
N ARG A 123 -18.10 -24.40 -5.73
CA ARG A 123 -18.01 -25.64 -4.94
C ARG A 123 -16.65 -25.73 -4.23
N ARG A 124 -15.56 -25.31 -4.88
CA ARG A 124 -14.18 -25.44 -4.38
C ARG A 124 -13.92 -24.71 -3.06
N TRP A 125 -14.61 -23.60 -2.82
CA TRP A 125 -14.54 -22.85 -1.56
C TRP A 125 -15.11 -23.65 -0.37
N THR A 126 -16.27 -24.29 -0.57
CA THR A 126 -16.98 -25.04 0.49
C THR A 126 -16.52 -26.48 0.61
N HIS A 127 -16.06 -27.07 -0.49
CA HIS A 127 -15.55 -28.42 -0.62
C HIS A 127 -14.26 -28.35 -1.45
N PRO A 128 -13.09 -28.11 -0.80
CA PRO A 128 -11.79 -28.20 -1.46
C PRO A 128 -11.62 -29.54 -2.17
N ASP A 129 -10.90 -29.51 -3.28
CA ASP A 129 -10.50 -30.67 -4.08
C ASP A 129 -8.99 -30.61 -4.35
N GLY A 130 -8.42 -31.61 -5.01
CA GLY A 130 -6.99 -31.67 -5.33
C GLY A 130 -6.43 -30.46 -6.10
N ILE A 131 -7.29 -29.65 -6.73
CA ILE A 131 -6.88 -28.40 -7.40
C ILE A 131 -6.76 -27.25 -6.37
N ALA A 132 -7.60 -27.23 -5.33
CA ALA A 132 -7.43 -26.33 -4.19
C ALA A 132 -6.23 -26.74 -3.31
N GLU A 133 -6.04 -28.04 -3.09
CA GLU A 133 -4.91 -28.59 -2.33
C GLU A 133 -3.59 -28.26 -3.03
N GLY A 134 -3.49 -28.51 -4.34
CA GLY A 134 -2.31 -28.12 -5.13
C GLY A 134 -2.04 -26.60 -5.15
N LEU A 135 -3.08 -25.76 -5.12
CA LEU A 135 -2.90 -24.30 -5.01
C LEU A 135 -2.40 -23.89 -3.62
N LEU A 136 -2.88 -24.53 -2.54
CA LEU A 136 -2.38 -24.31 -1.18
C LEU A 136 -0.91 -24.74 -1.05
N GLU A 137 -0.54 -25.86 -1.66
CA GLU A 137 0.86 -26.32 -1.74
C GLU A 137 1.74 -25.39 -2.58
N GLU A 138 1.27 -24.91 -3.74
CA GLU A 138 1.96 -23.91 -4.56
C GLU A 138 2.19 -22.62 -3.77
N THR A 139 1.14 -22.13 -3.09
CA THR A 139 1.17 -20.90 -2.28
C THR A 139 2.13 -21.04 -1.11
N GLU A 140 2.06 -22.14 -0.36
CA GLU A 140 2.99 -22.39 0.73
C GLU A 140 4.42 -22.57 0.22
N GLY A 141 4.63 -23.27 -0.89
CA GLY A 141 5.93 -23.42 -1.55
C GLY A 141 6.53 -22.07 -1.93
N LYS A 142 5.73 -21.16 -2.48
CA LYS A 142 6.12 -19.77 -2.80
C LYS A 142 6.48 -18.98 -1.55
N LEU A 143 5.63 -18.98 -0.52
CA LEU A 143 5.91 -18.28 0.75
C LEU A 143 7.18 -18.79 1.45
N LYS A 144 7.44 -20.11 1.45
CA LYS A 144 8.66 -20.74 1.98
C LYS A 144 9.96 -20.23 1.33
N THR A 145 9.92 -19.62 0.14
CA THR A 145 11.12 -19.07 -0.52
C THR A 145 11.60 -17.73 0.06
N GLY A 146 10.77 -17.03 0.84
CA GLY A 146 11.04 -15.63 1.25
C GLY A 146 11.04 -14.60 0.10
N ARG A 147 10.67 -15.00 -1.12
CA ARG A 147 10.57 -14.09 -2.29
C ARG A 147 9.18 -13.47 -2.46
N PHE A 148 8.19 -13.96 -1.71
CA PHE A 148 6.79 -13.53 -1.75
C PHE A 148 6.36 -12.99 -0.40
N PHE A 149 5.85 -11.76 -0.39
CA PHE A 149 5.63 -10.98 0.83
C PHE A 149 4.17 -10.96 1.31
N GLY A 150 3.32 -11.77 0.69
CA GLY A 150 1.87 -11.78 0.88
C GLY A 150 1.17 -12.56 -0.23
N MET A 151 -0.16 -12.52 -0.21
CA MET A 151 -1.00 -13.19 -1.20
C MET A 151 -2.32 -12.44 -1.41
N GLY A 152 -2.85 -12.50 -2.63
CA GLY A 152 -4.06 -11.78 -3.00
C GLY A 152 -4.10 -11.49 -4.51
N GLU A 153 -5.13 -10.85 -5.01
CA GLU A 153 -6.36 -10.51 -4.29
C GLU A 153 -7.34 -11.68 -4.33
N PHE A 154 -7.90 -12.07 -3.18
CA PHE A 154 -8.95 -13.09 -3.13
C PHE A 154 -10.29 -12.48 -3.52
N MET A 155 -10.79 -12.78 -4.73
CA MET A 155 -12.07 -12.28 -5.23
C MET A 155 -13.24 -13.06 -4.66
N LEU A 156 -13.91 -12.51 -3.62
CA LEU A 156 -14.99 -13.20 -2.90
C LEU A 156 -16.39 -12.64 -3.18
N ARG A 157 -16.57 -11.32 -3.05
CA ARG A 157 -17.84 -10.63 -3.34
C ARG A 157 -17.58 -9.40 -4.19
N PHE A 158 -18.03 -9.42 -5.44
CA PHE A 158 -17.69 -8.46 -6.48
C PHE A 158 -18.79 -8.47 -7.57
N TYR A 159 -18.93 -7.40 -8.37
CA TYR A 159 -19.96 -7.26 -9.41
C TYR A 159 -19.38 -6.97 -10.81
N PRO A 160 -20.01 -7.47 -11.89
CA PRO A 160 -19.48 -7.36 -13.25
C PRO A 160 -19.53 -5.93 -13.80
N TYR A 161 -18.58 -5.59 -14.67
CA TYR A 161 -18.55 -4.30 -15.34
C TYR A 161 -17.73 -4.27 -16.63
N THR A 162 -18.00 -3.22 -17.40
CA THR A 162 -17.34 -2.84 -18.65
C THR A 162 -16.84 -1.41 -18.53
N THR A 163 -15.66 -1.14 -19.06
CA THR A 163 -15.05 0.19 -19.16
C THR A 163 -14.85 0.57 -20.63
N GLU A 164 -14.40 1.79 -20.89
CA GLU A 164 -13.83 2.19 -22.20
C GLU A 164 -12.71 1.24 -22.70
N LEU A 165 -12.06 0.52 -21.78
CA LEU A 165 -10.91 -0.34 -22.05
C LEU A 165 -11.31 -1.78 -22.44
N GLY A 166 -12.57 -2.17 -22.21
CA GLY A 166 -13.10 -3.52 -22.43
C GLY A 166 -14.02 -4.00 -21.30
N ILE A 167 -14.55 -5.22 -21.44
CA ILE A 167 -15.18 -5.95 -20.32
C ILE A 167 -14.06 -6.32 -19.34
N VAL A 168 -14.30 -6.09 -18.05
CA VAL A 168 -13.34 -6.41 -16.98
C VAL A 168 -13.80 -7.65 -16.20
N ALA A 169 -15.11 -7.80 -16.02
CA ALA A 169 -15.67 -8.98 -15.40
C ALA A 169 -17.06 -9.32 -15.93
N VAL A 170 -17.32 -10.62 -16.06
CA VAL A 170 -18.44 -11.18 -16.84
C VAL A 170 -19.63 -11.67 -15.99
N SER A 171 -19.47 -11.79 -14.68
CA SER A 171 -20.54 -12.21 -13.75
C SER A 171 -20.34 -11.65 -12.34
N ASP A 172 -21.40 -11.71 -11.53
CA ASP A 172 -21.30 -11.57 -10.08
C ASP A 172 -20.34 -12.61 -9.49
N MET A 173 -19.71 -12.27 -8.36
CA MET A 173 -19.00 -13.20 -7.49
C MET A 173 -19.63 -13.21 -6.10
N ASP A 174 -19.79 -14.41 -5.55
CA ASP A 174 -20.44 -14.64 -4.25
C ASP A 174 -19.86 -15.92 -3.62
N PHE A 175 -18.73 -15.77 -2.96
CA PHE A 175 -17.99 -16.84 -2.30
C PHE A 175 -17.85 -16.56 -0.80
N PRO A 176 -18.22 -17.48 0.10
CA PRO A 176 -18.22 -17.22 1.53
C PRO A 176 -16.80 -17.04 2.09
N ALA A 177 -16.54 -15.89 2.72
CA ALA A 177 -15.23 -15.58 3.32
C ALA A 177 -14.85 -16.49 4.50
N ASP A 178 -15.83 -17.00 5.26
CA ASP A 178 -15.60 -17.99 6.33
C ASP A 178 -15.45 -19.44 5.83
N SER A 179 -15.27 -19.63 4.51
CA SER A 179 -15.23 -20.96 3.87
C SER A 179 -14.01 -21.82 4.26
N PRO A 180 -14.14 -23.16 4.24
CA PRO A 180 -13.03 -24.09 4.46
C PRO A 180 -11.76 -23.83 3.64
N LEU A 181 -11.87 -23.28 2.43
CA LEU A 181 -10.70 -22.90 1.63
C LEU A 181 -10.08 -21.56 2.11
N MET A 182 -10.87 -20.51 2.31
CA MET A 182 -10.36 -19.23 2.84
C MET A 182 -9.70 -19.39 4.21
N ARG A 183 -10.25 -20.25 5.07
CA ARG A 183 -9.66 -20.58 6.38
C ARG A 183 -8.30 -21.28 6.28
N GLN A 184 -8.03 -22.02 5.21
CA GLN A 184 -6.70 -22.60 4.98
C GLN A 184 -5.70 -21.54 4.50
N PHE A 185 -6.10 -20.62 3.61
CA PHE A 185 -5.27 -19.46 3.26
C PHE A 185 -5.01 -18.53 4.46
N ALA A 186 -5.99 -18.29 5.33
CA ALA A 186 -5.76 -17.58 6.59
C ALA A 186 -4.77 -18.32 7.51
N GLY A 187 -4.78 -19.66 7.52
CA GLY A 187 -3.76 -20.49 8.16
C GLY A 187 -2.34 -20.27 7.60
N LEU A 188 -2.20 -20.08 6.28
CA LEU A 188 -0.91 -19.71 5.67
C LEU A 188 -0.49 -18.27 6.03
N SER A 189 -1.43 -17.31 6.06
CA SER A 189 -1.16 -15.93 6.50
C SER A 189 -0.59 -15.90 7.93
N ALA A 190 -1.21 -16.62 8.85
CA ALA A 190 -0.74 -16.77 10.22
C ALA A 190 0.63 -17.47 10.29
N ARG A 191 0.80 -18.60 9.58
CA ARG A 191 2.04 -19.40 9.60
C ARG A 191 3.26 -18.65 9.10
N TYR A 192 3.14 -17.91 7.98
CA TYR A 192 4.24 -17.16 7.38
C TYR A 192 4.28 -15.68 7.79
N ARG A 193 3.31 -15.24 8.62
CA ARG A 193 3.19 -13.85 9.12
C ARG A 193 3.08 -12.83 7.99
N VAL A 194 2.40 -13.22 6.90
CA VAL A 194 2.23 -12.41 5.70
C VAL A 194 0.81 -11.87 5.55
N PRO A 195 0.60 -10.65 5.03
CA PRO A 195 -0.72 -10.13 4.70
C PRO A 195 -1.42 -10.96 3.61
N MET A 196 -2.75 -11.08 3.75
CA MET A 196 -3.63 -11.56 2.70
C MET A 196 -4.63 -10.45 2.28
N ILE A 197 -4.66 -10.09 0.99
CA ILE A 197 -5.54 -9.05 0.44
C ILE A 197 -6.83 -9.69 -0.08
N ILE A 198 -7.99 -9.24 0.38
CA ILE A 198 -9.29 -9.86 0.13
C ILE A 198 -10.29 -8.85 -0.44
N HIS A 199 -10.85 -9.16 -1.61
CA HIS A 199 -11.97 -8.43 -2.21
C HIS A 199 -13.30 -8.95 -1.67
N CYS A 200 -14.06 -8.10 -0.99
CA CYS A 200 -15.40 -8.46 -0.53
C CYS A 200 -16.22 -7.19 -0.31
N GLU A 201 -17.19 -6.87 -1.17
CA GLU A 201 -18.12 -5.76 -0.89
C GLU A 201 -18.87 -6.00 0.42
N ALA A 202 -18.90 -5.01 1.32
CA ALA A 202 -19.31 -5.18 2.71
C ALA A 202 -20.84 -5.15 2.93
N GLU A 203 -21.58 -5.82 2.05
CA GLU A 203 -23.01 -6.04 2.20
C GLU A 203 -23.29 -6.97 3.39
N PRO A 204 -24.45 -6.89 4.08
CA PRO A 204 -24.59 -7.42 5.44
C PRO A 204 -24.19 -8.88 5.67
N GLU A 205 -24.54 -9.82 4.78
CA GLU A 205 -24.06 -11.20 4.91
C GLU A 205 -22.55 -11.32 4.61
N ALA A 206 -22.08 -10.71 3.52
CA ALA A 206 -20.67 -10.76 3.11
C ALA A 206 -19.73 -10.16 4.18
N ALA A 207 -20.14 -9.03 4.77
CA ALA A 207 -19.46 -8.44 5.92
C ALA A 207 -19.46 -9.36 7.15
N ALA A 208 -20.59 -9.99 7.49
CA ALA A 208 -20.66 -10.95 8.59
C ALA A 208 -19.80 -12.22 8.33
N ARG A 209 -19.64 -12.63 7.06
CA ARG A 209 -18.72 -13.70 6.64
C ARG A 209 -17.26 -13.28 6.84
N MET A 210 -16.90 -12.05 6.48
CA MET A 210 -15.56 -11.48 6.69
C MET A 210 -15.22 -11.37 8.18
N VAL A 211 -16.12 -10.82 9.00
CA VAL A 211 -15.93 -10.73 10.47
C VAL A 211 -15.68 -12.12 11.07
N ARG A 212 -16.44 -13.15 10.67
CA ARG A 212 -16.18 -14.52 11.15
C ARG A 212 -14.86 -15.11 10.68
N LEU A 213 -14.37 -14.81 9.47
CA LEU A 213 -13.01 -15.20 9.06
C LEU A 213 -11.96 -14.57 9.98
N ILE A 214 -12.12 -13.29 10.30
CA ILE A 214 -11.22 -12.51 11.16
C ILE A 214 -11.22 -13.05 12.60
N GLU A 215 -12.40 -13.33 13.16
CA GLU A 215 -12.57 -13.90 14.52
C GLU A 215 -12.07 -15.34 14.63
N LEU A 216 -12.19 -16.15 13.56
CA LEU A 216 -11.68 -17.53 13.52
C LEU A 216 -10.17 -17.62 13.32
N HIS A 217 -9.51 -16.54 12.87
CA HIS A 217 -8.08 -16.50 12.57
C HIS A 217 -7.40 -15.21 13.10
N PRO A 218 -7.36 -14.98 14.43
CA PRO A 218 -6.78 -13.78 15.02
C PRO A 218 -5.28 -13.60 14.74
N GLU A 219 -4.56 -14.67 14.44
CA GLU A 219 -3.13 -14.65 14.04
C GLU A 219 -2.91 -14.31 12.56
N ALA A 220 -3.96 -14.35 11.72
CA ALA A 220 -3.86 -14.04 10.29
C ALA A 220 -3.93 -12.53 10.05
N ILE A 221 -3.05 -12.01 9.18
CA ILE A 221 -2.97 -10.60 8.82
C ILE A 221 -3.93 -10.35 7.66
N ILE A 222 -5.15 -9.95 7.96
CA ILE A 222 -6.21 -9.77 6.97
C ILE A 222 -6.25 -8.32 6.50
N VAL A 223 -6.03 -8.10 5.21
CA VAL A 223 -6.18 -6.80 4.54
C VAL A 223 -7.46 -6.84 3.72
N TRP A 224 -8.50 -6.17 4.20
CA TRP A 224 -9.78 -6.10 3.51
C TRP A 224 -9.77 -4.90 2.55
N ALA A 225 -9.75 -5.19 1.25
CA ALA A 225 -9.49 -4.20 0.22
C ALA A 225 -10.56 -3.09 0.14
N HIS A 226 -10.18 -1.97 -0.46
CA HIS A 226 -11.07 -0.83 -0.77
C HIS A 226 -11.83 -0.29 0.45
N ASN A 227 -11.11 0.07 1.52
CA ASN A 227 -11.68 0.61 2.75
C ASN A 227 -12.68 -0.38 3.42
N CYS A 228 -12.22 -1.62 3.68
CA CYS A 228 -13.03 -2.73 4.18
C CYS A 228 -14.32 -2.94 3.38
N GLY A 229 -14.20 -3.24 2.08
CA GLY A 229 -15.35 -3.52 1.23
C GLY A 229 -16.27 -2.31 1.03
N ARG A 230 -15.67 -1.12 0.97
CA ARG A 230 -16.33 0.19 0.79
C ARG A 230 -17.28 0.54 1.94
N SER A 231 -16.99 0.08 3.15
CA SER A 231 -17.83 0.27 4.35
C SER A 231 -17.92 1.72 4.85
N SER A 232 -18.90 2.00 5.70
CA SER A 232 -19.05 3.29 6.39
C SER A 232 -17.98 3.52 7.45
N ALA A 233 -17.65 4.79 7.71
CA ALA A 233 -16.61 5.14 8.69
C ALA A 233 -16.92 4.66 10.12
N SER A 234 -18.19 4.57 10.50
CA SER A 234 -18.61 4.03 11.81
C SER A 234 -18.44 2.52 11.87
N GLN A 235 -18.79 1.80 10.80
CA GLN A 235 -18.69 0.34 10.76
C GLN A 235 -17.23 -0.14 10.75
N ILE A 236 -16.35 0.56 10.02
CA ILE A 236 -14.91 0.28 10.02
C ILE A 236 -14.30 0.59 11.39
N ARG A 237 -14.71 1.68 12.04
CA ARG A 237 -14.29 2.00 13.43
C ARG A 237 -14.62 0.87 14.39
N GLU A 238 -15.82 0.28 14.29
CA GLU A 238 -16.21 -0.87 15.11
C GLU A 238 -15.25 -2.05 14.90
N TRP A 239 -15.07 -2.50 13.65
CA TRP A 239 -14.24 -3.66 13.36
C TRP A 239 -12.76 -3.44 13.71
N LEU A 240 -12.17 -2.29 13.39
CA LEU A 240 -10.78 -1.98 13.74
C LEU A 240 -10.57 -1.88 15.26
N SER A 241 -11.59 -1.51 16.03
CA SER A 241 -11.54 -1.51 17.50
C SER A 241 -11.61 -2.92 18.11
N ARG A 242 -12.33 -3.84 17.46
CA ARG A 242 -12.59 -5.21 17.95
C ARG A 242 -11.54 -6.23 17.51
N HIS A 243 -10.96 -6.05 16.32
CA HIS A 243 -10.11 -7.06 15.67
C HIS A 243 -8.74 -6.47 15.36
N PRO A 244 -7.70 -6.66 16.20
CA PRO A 244 -6.37 -6.04 16.01
C PRO A 244 -5.65 -6.46 14.72
N ASN A 245 -6.00 -7.63 14.17
CA ASN A 245 -5.38 -8.25 13.00
C ASN A 245 -6.00 -7.81 11.65
N LEU A 246 -7.09 -7.06 11.67
CA LEU A 246 -7.70 -6.45 10.48
C LEU A 246 -6.91 -5.21 10.03
N TYR A 247 -6.74 -5.05 8.73
CA TYR A 247 -6.24 -3.87 8.05
C TYR A 247 -7.12 -3.59 6.82
N ALA A 248 -6.97 -2.40 6.23
CA ALA A 248 -7.54 -2.11 4.92
C ALA A 248 -6.47 -1.50 4.01
N ASP A 249 -6.47 -1.86 2.73
CA ASP A 249 -5.97 -0.94 1.71
C ASP A 249 -7.11 -0.03 1.25
N LEU A 250 -6.74 1.07 0.59
CA LEU A 250 -7.66 2.04 0.04
C LEU A 250 -7.67 1.99 -1.51
N GLY A 251 -7.48 0.81 -2.09
CA GLY A 251 -7.41 0.58 -3.54
C GLY A 251 -8.47 1.36 -4.33
N LEU A 252 -8.02 2.26 -5.21
CA LEU A 252 -8.87 3.12 -6.06
C LEU A 252 -9.86 4.07 -5.34
N MET A 253 -9.88 4.15 -3.99
CA MET A 253 -10.86 4.94 -3.21
C MET A 253 -10.75 6.47 -3.35
N VAL A 254 -9.78 6.98 -4.12
CA VAL A 254 -9.63 8.41 -4.48
C VAL A 254 -10.07 8.74 -5.91
N SER A 255 -10.66 7.77 -6.63
CA SER A 255 -11.22 7.96 -7.97
C SER A 255 -12.31 9.05 -8.00
N ARG A 256 -12.74 9.45 -9.21
CA ARG A 256 -13.79 10.47 -9.44
C ARG A 256 -14.92 9.86 -10.27
N GLY A 257 -16.14 10.39 -10.13
CA GLY A 257 -17.14 10.39 -11.20
C GLY A 257 -17.52 9.02 -11.75
N GLY A 258 -17.87 8.06 -10.88
CA GLY A 258 -18.46 6.78 -11.30
C GLY A 258 -17.48 5.73 -11.83
N GLY A 259 -16.17 5.93 -11.69
CA GLY A 259 -15.19 4.86 -11.89
C GLY A 259 -15.12 3.87 -10.71
N TYR A 260 -14.35 2.79 -10.87
CA TYR A 260 -14.08 1.81 -9.81
C TYR A 260 -13.50 2.46 -8.55
N GLY A 261 -13.83 1.89 -7.38
CA GLY A 261 -13.53 2.50 -6.08
C GLY A 261 -14.52 3.59 -5.63
N THR A 262 -15.58 3.86 -6.41
CA THR A 262 -16.69 4.74 -6.02
C THR A 262 -17.97 3.92 -5.77
N TYR A 263 -19.16 4.47 -5.99
CA TYR A 263 -20.44 3.74 -5.99
C TYR A 263 -20.62 2.82 -7.23
N TRP A 264 -19.52 2.30 -7.78
CA TRP A 264 -19.46 1.56 -9.03
C TRP A 264 -18.46 0.40 -8.84
N PRO A 265 -18.76 -0.82 -9.30
CA PRO A 265 -19.77 -1.21 -10.30
C PRO A 265 -21.25 -1.13 -9.90
N ARG A 266 -21.57 -1.27 -8.60
CA ARG A 266 -22.96 -1.34 -8.14
C ARG A 266 -23.20 -0.42 -6.94
N ARG A 267 -23.96 0.66 -7.11
CA ARG A 267 -24.37 1.50 -5.98
C ARG A 267 -25.32 0.75 -5.05
N THR A 268 -24.94 0.56 -3.80
CA THR A 268 -25.82 0.02 -2.74
C THR A 268 -25.78 0.90 -1.48
N PRO A 269 -26.81 0.86 -0.61
CA PRO A 269 -26.82 1.53 0.69
C PRO A 269 -25.68 1.19 1.67
N TRP A 270 -24.86 0.18 1.37
CA TRP A 270 -23.75 -0.28 2.21
C TRP A 270 -22.37 0.12 1.67
N MET A 271 -22.31 0.72 0.47
CA MET A 271 -21.10 1.29 -0.09
C MET A 271 -21.01 2.79 0.21
N HIS A 272 -19.82 3.23 0.63
CA HIS A 272 -19.51 4.60 1.01
C HIS A 272 -18.21 5.05 0.31
N LEU A 273 -18.15 6.34 -0.02
CA LEU A 273 -16.94 6.96 -0.57
C LEU A 273 -15.96 7.30 0.56
N VAL A 274 -14.69 7.51 0.19
CA VAL A 274 -13.69 8.15 1.07
C VAL A 274 -13.61 9.65 0.80
N VAL A 275 -13.71 10.06 -0.46
CA VAL A 275 -13.67 11.46 -0.91
C VAL A 275 -14.92 11.83 -1.71
N THR A 276 -15.25 13.12 -1.74
CA THR A 276 -16.21 13.68 -2.69
C THR A 276 -15.63 13.80 -4.10
N ASP A 277 -16.48 14.06 -5.10
CA ASP A 277 -16.08 14.13 -6.51
C ASP A 277 -15.05 15.22 -6.85
N ASP A 278 -14.88 16.26 -6.02
CA ASP A 278 -13.78 17.23 -6.13
C ASP A 278 -12.46 16.69 -5.54
N GLY A 279 -12.52 15.76 -4.58
CA GLY A 279 -11.38 15.23 -3.82
C GLY A 279 -11.32 15.67 -2.36
N THR A 280 -12.32 16.41 -1.87
CA THR A 280 -12.41 16.72 -0.43
C THR A 280 -12.63 15.42 0.36
N LEU A 281 -11.83 15.20 1.39
CA LEU A 281 -11.87 14.03 2.26
C LEU A 281 -13.09 14.14 3.20
N LEU A 282 -13.96 13.13 3.20
CA LEU A 282 -15.18 13.15 4.00
C LEU A 282 -14.86 13.25 5.51
N PRO A 283 -15.52 14.13 6.29
CA PRO A 283 -15.15 14.41 7.68
C PRO A 283 -15.11 13.17 8.58
N GLU A 284 -16.06 12.25 8.39
CA GLU A 284 -16.14 10.98 9.11
C GLU A 284 -15.01 10.00 8.74
N MET A 285 -14.58 10.01 7.47
CA MET A 285 -13.44 9.20 6.99
C MET A 285 -12.11 9.81 7.46
N LYS A 286 -11.98 11.14 7.48
CA LYS A 286 -10.87 11.80 8.17
C LYS A 286 -10.82 11.40 9.65
N ALA A 287 -11.94 11.49 10.37
CA ALA A 287 -12.00 11.12 11.78
C ALA A 287 -11.70 9.63 12.05
N LEU A 288 -11.99 8.75 11.08
CA LEU A 288 -11.57 7.34 11.10
C LEU A 288 -10.04 7.23 10.92
N PHE A 289 -9.48 7.80 9.85
CA PHE A 289 -8.06 7.68 9.52
C PHE A 289 -7.15 8.27 10.62
N GLU A 290 -7.50 9.43 11.19
CA GLU A 290 -6.75 10.06 12.28
C GLU A 290 -6.85 9.26 13.60
N ALA A 291 -7.88 8.41 13.77
CA ALA A 291 -8.06 7.56 14.96
C ALA A 291 -7.41 6.17 14.82
N PHE A 292 -7.21 5.68 13.60
CA PHE A 292 -6.56 4.40 13.31
C PHE A 292 -5.45 4.55 12.25
N PRO A 293 -4.50 5.50 12.42
CA PRO A 293 -3.57 5.89 11.36
C PRO A 293 -2.62 4.77 10.92
N GLU A 294 -2.51 3.70 11.72
CA GLU A 294 -1.65 2.54 11.48
C GLU A 294 -2.35 1.35 10.77
N ARG A 295 -3.64 1.48 10.46
CA ARG A 295 -4.48 0.37 9.98
C ARG A 295 -4.82 0.42 8.48
N PHE A 296 -4.37 1.47 7.79
CA PHE A 296 -4.66 1.73 6.38
C PHE A 296 -3.40 1.74 5.50
N PHE A 297 -3.53 1.25 4.26
CA PHE A 297 -2.51 1.32 3.22
C PHE A 297 -3.04 2.05 1.97
N LEU A 298 -2.17 2.79 1.28
CA LEU A 298 -2.44 3.37 -0.04
C LEU A 298 -2.44 2.27 -1.12
N GLY A 299 -3.31 2.39 -2.14
CA GLY A 299 -3.34 1.45 -3.26
C GLY A 299 -3.96 2.05 -4.54
N ASN A 300 -3.39 1.77 -5.71
CA ASN A 300 -3.91 2.28 -7.00
C ASN A 300 -4.76 1.28 -7.78
N ASP A 301 -4.80 0.01 -7.37
CA ASP A 301 -5.61 -1.08 -7.94
C ASP A 301 -5.55 -1.13 -9.48
N ARG A 302 -4.39 -1.57 -9.97
CA ARG A 302 -4.08 -1.63 -11.40
C ARG A 302 -4.41 -2.97 -12.01
N ALA A 303 -5.72 -3.22 -12.16
CA ALA A 303 -6.27 -4.44 -12.76
C ALA A 303 -5.89 -4.71 -14.24
N HIS A 304 -5.42 -3.71 -15.01
CA HIS A 304 -5.04 -3.89 -16.43
C HIS A 304 -3.70 -3.20 -16.78
N ALA A 305 -2.93 -3.76 -17.73
CA ALA A 305 -1.65 -3.19 -18.19
C ALA A 305 -1.84 -1.76 -18.74
N ARG A 306 -2.86 -1.58 -19.60
CA ARG A 306 -3.20 -0.27 -20.17
C ARG A 306 -3.67 0.76 -19.11
N ALA A 307 -4.22 0.32 -17.98
CA ALA A 307 -4.73 1.21 -16.93
C ALA A 307 -3.62 1.91 -16.12
N TRP A 308 -2.36 1.49 -16.27
CA TRP A 308 -1.20 2.17 -15.69
C TRP A 308 -1.01 3.60 -16.21
N ILE A 309 -1.57 3.96 -17.36
CA ILE A 309 -1.57 5.35 -17.87
C ILE A 309 -2.17 6.35 -16.85
N TYR A 310 -3.14 5.90 -16.04
CA TYR A 310 -3.81 6.69 -15.02
C TYR A 310 -3.06 6.75 -13.67
N HIS A 311 -1.87 6.15 -13.56
CA HIS A 311 -1.08 6.09 -12.33
C HIS A 311 -0.63 7.46 -11.78
N PRO A 312 -0.12 8.42 -12.60
CA PRO A 312 0.22 9.75 -12.11
C PRO A 312 -1.00 10.51 -11.59
N TYR A 313 -2.13 10.43 -12.31
CA TYR A 313 -3.39 11.05 -11.92
C TYR A 313 -3.91 10.56 -10.56
N LEU A 314 -3.95 9.24 -10.30
CA LEU A 314 -4.32 8.77 -8.95
C LEU A 314 -3.29 9.17 -7.90
N SER A 315 -1.99 9.26 -8.23
CA SER A 315 -0.96 9.70 -7.29
C SER A 315 -1.11 11.18 -6.89
N GLU A 316 -1.63 12.04 -7.77
CA GLU A 316 -2.05 13.40 -7.44
C GLU A 316 -3.31 13.42 -6.55
N ARG A 317 -4.30 12.56 -6.86
CA ARG A 317 -5.51 12.37 -6.03
C ARG A 317 -5.16 11.88 -4.61
N TRP A 318 -4.18 10.98 -4.49
CA TRP A 318 -3.61 10.56 -3.21
C TRP A 318 -2.97 11.72 -2.46
N ARG A 319 -2.15 12.54 -3.11
CA ARG A 319 -1.57 13.74 -2.48
C ARG A 319 -2.63 14.72 -1.96
N LEU A 320 -3.74 14.88 -2.68
CA LEU A 320 -4.87 15.71 -2.26
C LEU A 320 -5.59 15.13 -1.03
N LEU A 321 -5.80 13.82 -0.95
CA LEU A 321 -6.32 13.19 0.28
C LEU A 321 -5.33 13.36 1.45
N LEU A 322 -4.05 13.07 1.21
CA LEU A 322 -3.01 13.09 2.23
C LEU A 322 -2.73 14.49 2.77
N SER A 323 -2.91 15.55 1.97
CA SER A 323 -2.76 16.95 2.44
C SER A 323 -3.90 17.41 3.35
N GLN A 324 -5.01 16.66 3.42
CA GLN A 324 -6.15 16.97 4.29
C GLN A 324 -6.06 16.27 5.66
N LEU A 325 -5.08 15.38 5.85
CA LEU A 325 -4.79 14.68 7.11
C LEU A 325 -3.70 15.39 7.91
N SER A 326 -3.56 15.03 9.19
CA SER A 326 -2.40 15.43 9.99
C SER A 326 -1.09 14.90 9.36
N PRO A 327 0.04 15.61 9.52
CA PRO A 327 1.32 15.19 8.93
C PRO A 327 1.82 13.81 9.40
N ASP A 328 1.28 13.27 10.49
CA ASP A 328 1.62 11.93 10.99
C ASP A 328 0.80 10.83 10.30
N THR A 329 -0.53 10.95 10.35
CA THR A 329 -1.46 10.06 9.63
C THR A 329 -1.16 10.04 8.12
N ALA A 330 -0.82 11.19 7.54
CA ALA A 330 -0.44 11.29 6.14
C ALA A 330 0.77 10.40 5.78
N ARG A 331 1.89 10.47 6.53
CA ARG A 331 3.07 9.63 6.25
C ARG A 331 2.78 8.15 6.49
N LYS A 332 2.02 7.83 7.55
CA LYS A 332 1.63 6.46 7.89
C LYS A 332 0.87 5.78 6.76
N ILE A 333 -0.19 6.42 6.26
CA ILE A 333 -1.02 5.88 5.17
C ILE A 333 -0.26 5.91 3.83
N ALA A 334 0.55 6.95 3.57
CA ALA A 334 1.31 7.08 2.33
C ALA A 334 2.36 5.98 2.14
N SER A 335 3.09 5.60 3.20
CA SER A 335 4.18 4.62 3.08
C SER A 335 4.59 3.92 4.39
N GLU A 336 4.67 4.60 5.54
CA GLU A 336 5.29 3.99 6.75
C GLU A 336 4.56 2.70 7.20
N ASN A 337 3.24 2.61 7.01
CA ASN A 337 2.45 1.40 7.31
C ASN A 337 2.81 0.23 6.38
N ALA A 338 2.82 0.49 5.07
CA ALA A 338 3.13 -0.52 4.07
C ALA A 338 4.56 -1.06 4.26
N GLU A 339 5.55 -0.17 4.43
CA GLU A 339 6.91 -0.60 4.75
C GLU A 339 7.01 -1.37 6.07
N ARG A 340 6.28 -0.95 7.11
CA ARG A 340 6.26 -1.63 8.42
C ARG A 340 5.62 -3.02 8.32
N MET A 341 4.66 -3.23 7.42
CA MET A 341 4.10 -4.55 7.13
C MET A 341 5.12 -5.43 6.39
N LEU A 342 5.75 -4.89 5.35
CA LEU A 342 6.67 -5.61 4.45
C LEU A 342 8.06 -5.86 5.04
N ARG A 343 8.35 -5.36 6.26
CA ARG A 343 9.56 -5.63 7.06
C ARG A 343 9.36 -6.65 8.19
N ARG A 344 8.20 -7.31 8.29
CA ARG A 344 7.87 -8.25 9.38
C ARG A 344 8.22 -9.73 9.08
N GLN A 345 9.04 -9.96 8.07
CA GLN A 345 9.31 -11.25 7.43
C GLN A 345 10.82 -11.48 7.35
#